data_AF-A0A838HCM0-F1
#
_entry.id   AF-A0A838HCM0-F1
#
_cell.length_a   1.000
_cell.length_b   1.000
_cell.length_c   1.000
_cell.angle_alpha   90.00
_cell.angle_beta   90.00
_cell.angle_gamma   90.00
#
_symmetry.space_group_name_H-M   'P 1'
#
loop_
_entity.id
_entity.type
_entity.pdbx_description
1 polymer ?
#
loop_
_entity_poly.entity_id
_entity_poly.type
_entity_poly.pdbx_seq_one_letter_code
_entity_poly.pdbx_strand_id
1 'polypeptide(L)'
;IEGAETSQFENHVRAITGMPLGPTDAVGHSAMVNLIGAVPDPAALAAVGGAHLHLYGKEPRPGRKLGHVTVRSDSVERTRDVTLKVETLATDAL
;
A
#
# COMPACT_ATOMS: atom_id res chain seq x y z
N ILE A 1 -3.21 2.61 3.93
CA ILE A 1 -3.40 3.99 4.47
C ILE A 1 -4.44 4.75 3.64
N GLU A 2 -4.67 4.34 2.40
CA GLU A 2 -5.40 5.09 1.38
C GLU A 2 -6.83 4.61 1.15
N GLY A 3 -7.13 3.37 1.53
CA GLY A 3 -8.40 2.69 1.21
C GLY A 3 -9.54 2.91 2.21
N ALA A 4 -9.36 3.75 3.22
CA ALA A 4 -10.39 4.07 4.21
C ALA A 4 -10.29 5.54 4.63
N GLU A 5 -11.42 6.13 5.02
CA GLU A 5 -11.52 7.53 5.48
C GLU A 5 -10.56 7.81 6.64
N THR A 6 -10.42 6.87 7.57
CA THR A 6 -9.39 6.90 8.62
C THR A 6 -8.55 5.64 8.59
N SER A 7 -7.23 5.79 8.54
CA SER A 7 -6.32 4.64 8.55
C SER A 7 -6.35 3.91 9.90
N GLN A 8 -6.06 2.61 9.88
CA GLN A 8 -5.92 1.82 11.12
C GLN A 8 -4.89 2.40 12.10
N PHE A 9 -3.85 3.09 11.60
CA PHE A 9 -2.80 3.69 12.42
C PHE A 9 -3.31 4.92 13.16
N GLU A 10 -4.06 5.79 12.47
CA GLU A 10 -4.68 6.96 13.08
C GLU A 10 -5.76 6.54 14.09
N ASN A 11 -6.60 5.58 13.74
CA ASN A 11 -7.62 5.07 14.66
C ASN A 11 -7.00 4.35 15.87
N HIS A 12 -5.85 3.69 15.71
CA HIS A 12 -5.10 3.15 16.84
C HIS A 12 -4.65 4.28 17.79
N VAL A 13 -4.06 5.35 17.27
CA VAL A 13 -3.65 6.51 18.09
C VAL A 13 -4.86 7.12 18.80
N ARG A 14 -5.96 7.39 18.07
CA ARG A 14 -7.19 7.94 18.65
C ARG A 14 -7.73 7.09 19.80
N ALA A 15 -7.76 5.77 19.60
CA ALA A 15 -8.23 4.84 20.61
C ALA A 15 -7.38 4.89 21.89
N ILE A 16 -6.06 4.89 21.77
CA ILE A 16 -5.17 4.87 22.95
C ILE A 16 -5.06 6.23 23.65
N THR A 17 -5.40 7.33 22.96
CA THR A 17 -5.39 8.68 23.55
C THR A 17 -6.78 9.16 24.00
N GLY A 18 -7.81 8.32 23.90
CA GLY A 18 -9.18 8.66 24.30
C GLY A 18 -9.89 9.69 23.40
N MET A 19 -9.42 9.85 22.16
CA MET A 19 -10.09 10.69 21.15
C MET A 19 -11.24 9.93 20.50
N PRO A 20 -12.25 10.64 19.94
CA PRO A 20 -13.26 10.01 19.10
C PRO A 20 -12.63 9.25 17.93
N LEU A 21 -13.12 8.04 17.65
CA LEU A 21 -12.68 7.28 16.48
C LEU A 21 -13.12 7.96 15.19
N GLY A 22 -12.28 7.84 14.15
CA GLY A 22 -12.62 8.27 12.81
C GLY A 22 -13.43 7.23 12.03
N PRO A 23 -14.16 7.65 11.00
CA PRO A 23 -14.93 6.76 10.12
C PRO A 23 -14.04 5.70 9.47
N THR A 24 -14.60 4.50 9.29
CA THR A 24 -13.90 3.36 8.67
C THR A 24 -14.45 3.01 7.29
N ASP A 25 -15.30 3.88 6.73
CA ASP A 25 -15.84 3.71 5.39
C ASP A 25 -14.71 3.53 4.37
N ALA A 26 -14.92 2.58 3.46
CA ALA A 26 -13.96 2.31 2.40
C ALA A 26 -13.97 3.45 1.38
N VAL A 27 -12.79 3.86 0.93
CA VAL A 27 -12.61 4.88 -0.11
C VAL A 27 -12.25 4.20 -1.42
N GLY A 28 -13.27 4.04 -2.27
CA GLY A 28 -13.14 3.28 -3.52
C GLY A 28 -12.78 1.82 -3.30
N HIS A 29 -12.12 1.21 -4.28
CA HIS A 29 -11.58 -0.13 -4.21
C HIS A 29 -10.07 -0.07 -4.00
N SER A 30 -9.55 -0.92 -3.12
CA SER A 30 -8.11 -0.96 -2.84
C SER A 30 -7.56 -2.38 -2.74
N ALA A 31 -6.28 -2.50 -3.08
CA ALA A 31 -5.48 -3.71 -2.92
C ALA A 31 -4.11 -3.33 -2.35
N MET A 32 -3.46 -4.25 -1.65
CA MET A 32 -2.14 -4.00 -1.05
C MET A 32 -1.16 -5.10 -1.45
N VAL A 33 -0.04 -4.69 -2.06
CA VAL A 33 1.06 -5.58 -2.46
C VAL A 33 2.22 -5.38 -1.50
N ASN A 34 2.69 -6.45 -0.85
CA ASN A 34 3.86 -6.37 0.01
C ASN A 34 5.15 -6.44 -0.81
N LEU A 35 6.15 -5.63 -0.46
CA LEU A 35 7.50 -5.72 -1.02
C LEU A 35 8.36 -6.59 -0.09
N ILE A 36 8.72 -7.80 -0.56
CA ILE A 36 9.39 -8.83 0.23
C ILE A 36 10.77 -9.13 -0.38
N GLY A 37 11.82 -9.17 0.45
CA GLY A 37 13.15 -9.59 0.02
C GLY A 37 13.95 -8.46 -0.64
N ALA A 38 13.35 -7.81 -1.63
CA ALA A 38 13.90 -6.70 -2.39
C ALA A 38 12.87 -5.58 -2.56
N VAL A 39 13.35 -4.40 -2.98
CA VAL A 39 12.51 -3.26 -3.37
C VAL A 39 12.82 -2.96 -4.83
N PRO A 40 11.84 -3.03 -5.75
CA PRO A 40 12.04 -2.62 -7.14
C PRO A 40 12.31 -1.12 -7.22
N ASP A 41 12.65 -0.62 -8.41
CA ASP A 41 12.86 0.82 -8.62
C ASP A 41 11.66 1.64 -8.09
N PRO A 42 11.86 2.46 -7.03
CA PRO A 42 10.80 3.29 -6.46
C PRO A 42 10.19 4.26 -7.48
N ALA A 43 10.98 4.74 -8.45
CA ALA A 43 10.49 5.66 -9.48
C ALA A 43 9.51 4.95 -10.43
N ALA A 44 9.80 3.70 -10.82
CA ALA A 44 8.91 2.89 -11.63
C ALA A 44 7.57 2.63 -10.92
N LEU A 45 7.59 2.31 -9.61
CA LEU A 45 6.37 2.12 -8.83
C LEU A 45 5.57 3.42 -8.64
N ALA A 46 6.25 4.54 -8.35
CA ALA A 46 5.62 5.84 -8.17
C ALA A 46 4.97 6.39 -9.46
N ALA A 47 5.48 5.98 -10.62
CA ALA A 47 4.89 6.33 -11.92
C ALA A 47 3.57 5.59 -12.22
N VAL A 48 3.21 4.56 -11.45
CA VAL A 48 1.96 3.82 -11.64
C VAL A 48 0.79 4.59 -11.04
N GLY A 49 -0.05 5.17 -11.89
CA GLY A 49 -1.21 5.97 -11.44
C GLY A 49 -2.18 5.19 -10.55
N GLY A 50 -2.41 5.71 -9.34
CA GLY A 50 -3.24 5.08 -8.30
C GLY A 50 -2.50 4.07 -7.43
N ALA A 51 -1.17 3.93 -7.59
CA ALA A 51 -0.32 3.19 -6.68
C ALA A 51 0.35 4.15 -5.68
N HIS A 52 0.40 3.75 -4.41
CA HIS A 52 0.93 4.53 -3.30
C HIS A 52 2.01 3.72 -2.60
N LEU A 53 3.28 4.11 -2.78
CA LEU A 53 4.44 3.41 -2.25
C LEU A 53 4.75 3.81 -0.80
N HIS A 54 4.91 2.80 0.06
CA HIS A 54 5.32 2.94 1.46
C HIS A 54 6.55 2.08 1.76
N LEU A 55 7.71 2.71 1.94
CA LEU A 55 8.96 2.04 2.31
C LEU A 55 9.25 2.22 3.79
N TYR A 56 9.79 1.17 4.43
CA TYR A 56 10.08 1.17 5.87
C TYR A 56 11.51 1.56 6.24
N GLY A 57 12.34 1.96 5.25
CA GLY A 57 13.76 2.27 5.49
C GLY A 57 14.58 1.06 6.00
N LYS A 58 14.14 -0.17 5.69
CA LYS A 58 14.80 -1.42 6.11
C LYS A 58 15.75 -1.89 5.02
N GLU A 59 16.91 -2.40 5.42
CA GLU A 59 17.83 -3.05 4.49
C GLU A 59 17.25 -4.37 3.91
N PRO A 60 17.42 -4.63 2.60
CA PRO A 60 16.99 -5.86 1.95
C PRO A 60 17.61 -7.13 2.53
N ARG A 61 16.80 -8.17 2.70
CA ARG A 61 17.22 -9.56 2.98
C ARG A 61 16.10 -10.53 2.63
N PRO A 62 16.40 -11.79 2.23
CA PRO A 62 15.38 -12.78 1.87
C PRO A 62 14.24 -12.89 2.90
N GLY A 63 13.00 -12.85 2.41
CA GLY A 63 11.79 -12.97 3.23
C GLY A 63 11.44 -11.75 4.11
N ARG A 64 12.26 -10.68 4.13
CA ARG A 64 11.95 -9.49 4.94
C ARG A 64 10.93 -8.60 4.23
N LYS A 65 9.90 -8.17 4.95
CA LYS A 65 8.97 -7.13 4.48
C LYS A 65 9.63 -5.75 4.56
N LEU A 66 9.89 -5.17 3.40
CA LEU A 66 10.61 -3.89 3.25
C LEU A 66 9.66 -2.70 3.04
N GLY A 67 8.44 -2.97 2.61
CA GLY A 67 7.42 -1.97 2.39
C GLY A 67 6.13 -2.59 1.86
N HIS A 68 5.27 -1.74 1.33
CA HIS A 68 4.08 -2.13 0.58
C HIS A 68 3.71 -1.05 -0.43
N VAL A 69 2.91 -1.45 -1.41
CA VAL A 69 2.21 -0.54 -2.31
C VAL A 69 0.72 -0.71 -2.09
N THR A 70 0.01 0.36 -1.80
CA THR A 70 -1.46 0.37 -1.83
C THR A 70 -1.91 0.85 -3.20
N VAL A 71 -2.70 0.04 -3.90
CA VAL A 71 -3.41 0.46 -5.11
C VAL A 71 -4.81 0.90 -4.72
N ARG A 72 -5.28 2.04 -5.24
CA ARG A 72 -6.65 2.52 -5.04
C ARG A 72 -7.25 3.07 -6.33
N SER A 73 -8.50 2.74 -6.61
CA SER A 73 -9.28 3.38 -7.67
C SER A 73 -10.79 3.21 -7.49
N ASP A 74 -11.58 3.87 -8.35
CA ASP A 74 -13.05 3.85 -8.27
C ASP A 74 -13.69 2.63 -8.96
N SER A 75 -12.90 1.68 -9.47
CA SER A 75 -13.38 0.44 -10.10
C SER A 75 -12.58 -0.78 -9.63
N VAL A 76 -13.27 -1.90 -9.46
CA VAL A 76 -12.65 -3.18 -9.11
C VAL A 76 -11.70 -3.64 -10.22
N GLU A 77 -12.11 -3.52 -11.47
CA GLU A 77 -11.36 -3.92 -12.66
C GLU A 77 -10.06 -3.12 -12.74
N ARG A 78 -10.15 -1.79 -12.65
CA ARG A 78 -8.97 -0.94 -12.68
C ARG A 78 -8.03 -1.21 -11.50
N THR A 79 -8.58 -1.45 -10.31
CA THR A 79 -7.78 -1.79 -9.12
C THR A 79 -7.02 -3.09 -9.36
N ARG A 80 -7.68 -4.11 -9.92
CA ARG A 80 -7.06 -5.38 -10.28
C ARG A 80 -5.95 -5.19 -11.31
N ASP A 81 -6.21 -4.48 -12.40
CA ASP A 81 -5.24 -4.28 -13.49
C ASP A 81 -3.97 -3.56 -13.00
N VAL A 82 -4.15 -2.52 -12.19
CA VAL A 82 -3.02 -1.78 -11.60
C VAL A 82 -2.28 -2.64 -10.57
N THR A 83 -2.99 -3.46 -9.79
CA THR A 83 -2.36 -4.40 -8.84
C THR A 83 -1.47 -5.40 -9.56
N LEU A 84 -1.95 -6.01 -10.64
CA LEU A 84 -1.15 -6.93 -11.45
C LEU A 84 0.10 -6.25 -12.01
N LYS A 85 -0.02 -5.02 -12.52
CA LYS A 85 1.15 -4.25 -12.98
C LYS A 85 2.17 -4.00 -11.86
N VAL A 86 1.70 -3.66 -10.66
CA VAL A 86 2.57 -3.47 -9.48
C VAL A 86 3.23 -4.79 -9.06
N GLU A 87 2.50 -5.91 -9.08
CA GLU A 87 3.04 -7.24 -8.77
C GLU A 87 4.12 -7.67 -9.77
N THR A 88 3.93 -7.39 -11.07
CA THR A 88 4.96 -7.62 -12.09
C THR A 88 6.24 -6.85 -11.76
N LEU A 89 6.13 -5.54 -11.54
CA LEU A 89 7.27 -4.69 -11.18
C LEU A 89 7.96 -5.14 -9.89
N ALA A 90 7.19 -5.61 -8.90
CA ALA A 90 7.73 -6.10 -7.64
C ALA A 90 8.45 -7.45 -7.76
N THR A 91 8.02 -8.31 -8.68
CA THR A 91 8.61 -9.63 -8.91
C THR A 91 9.87 -9.54 -9.77
N ASP A 92 9.92 -8.63 -10.73
CA ASP A 92 11.08 -8.41 -11.61
C ASP A 92 12.34 -7.91 -10.85
N ALA A 93 12.20 -7.55 -9.57
CA ALA A 93 13.29 -7.12 -8.71
C ALA A 93 13.90 -8.22 -7.82
N LEU A 94 13.41 -9.47 -7.93
CA LEU A 94 13.93 -10.66 -7.26
C LEU A 94 14.87 -11.45 -8.17
#